data_AF-A0A1H7MH56-F1
#
_entry.id   AF-A0A1H7MH56-F1
#
_cell.length_a   1.000
_cell.length_b   1.000
_cell.length_c   1.000
_cell.angle_alpha   90.00
_cell.angle_beta   90.00
_cell.angle_gamma   90.00
#
_symmetry.space_group_name_H-M   'P 1'
#
loop_
_entity.id
_entity.type
_entity.pdbx_description
1 polymer ?
#
loop_
_entity_poly.entity_id
_entity_poly.type
_entity_poly.pdbx_seq_one_letter_code
_entity_poly.pdbx_strand_id
1 'polypeptide(L)'
;MKALSIVSLIWYILNFLFLVAFLEESSDAAAGMGIMAVLYGLLFSILALIISSKRKKAPVNVHEQLLQLGELKEENIISEYEFDQKKEKLLSKIK
;
A
#
# COMPACT_ATOMS: atom_id res chain seq x y z
N MET A 1 3.93 -4.75 6.87
CA MET A 1 5.30 -4.24 6.63
C MET A 1 6.35 -5.32 6.87
N LYS A 2 6.41 -5.91 8.06
CA LYS A 2 7.42 -6.93 8.43
C LYS A 2 7.39 -8.16 7.53
N ALA A 3 6.22 -8.77 7.31
CA ALA A 3 6.09 -9.97 6.47
C ALA A 3 6.54 -9.77 5.01
N LEU A 4 6.19 -8.62 4.40
CA LEU A 4 6.56 -8.33 3.02
C LEU A 4 8.07 -8.11 2.87
N SER A 5 8.68 -7.44 3.86
CA SER A 5 10.13 -7.22 3.91
C SER A 5 10.90 -8.53 4.06
N ILE A 6 10.35 -9.47 4.83
CA ILE A 6 10.94 -10.80 5.03
C ILE A 6 10.86 -11.61 3.74
N VAL A 7 9.71 -11.60 3.05
CA VAL A 7 9.54 -12.30 1.77
C VAL A 7 10.49 -11.75 0.69
N SER A 8 10.63 -10.43 0.59
CA SER A 8 11.58 -9.81 -0.35
C SER A 8 13.04 -10.13 -0.01
N LEU A 9 13.40 -10.20 1.27
CA LEU A 9 14.76 -10.54 1.70
C LEU A 9 15.10 -12.00 1.35
N ILE A 10 14.19 -12.92 1.64
CA ILE A 10 14.35 -14.35 1.32
C ILE A 10 14.50 -14.52 -0.19
N TRP A 11 13.68 -13.84 -0.99
CA TRP A 11 13.76 -13.93 -2.45
C TRP A 11 15.06 -13.38 -3.02
N TYR A 12 15.56 -12.27 -2.47
CA TYR A 12 16.82 -11.66 -2.89
C TYR A 12 18.02 -12.57 -2.60
N ILE A 13 18.06 -13.16 -1.39
CA ILE A 13 19.10 -14.11 -1.00
C ILE A 13 19.07 -15.36 -1.91
N LEU A 14 17.87 -15.87 -2.22
CA LEU A 14 17.72 -17.04 -3.08
C LEU A 14 18.20 -16.77 -4.52
N ASN A 15 17.88 -15.60 -5.09
CA ASN A 15 18.37 -15.20 -6.41
C ASN A 15 19.88 -15.01 -6.43
N PHE A 16 20.46 -14.43 -5.39
CA PHE A 16 21.91 -14.31 -5.27
C PHE A 16 22.60 -15.69 -5.23
N LEU A 17 22.01 -16.63 -4.49
CA LEU A 17 22.51 -18.01 -4.39
C LEU A 17 22.41 -18.74 -5.73
N PHE A 18 21.32 -18.55 -6.47
CA PHE A 18 21.18 -19.09 -7.83
C PHE A 18 22.17 -18.44 -8.81
N LEU A 19 22.39 -17.13 -8.74
CA LEU A 19 23.36 -16.45 -9.59
C LEU A 19 24.78 -16.98 -9.36
N VAL A 20 25.15 -17.25 -8.11
CA VAL A 20 26.46 -17.80 -7.76
C VAL A 20 26.57 -19.29 -8.13
N ALA A 21 25.53 -20.09 -7.91
CA ALA A 21 25.53 -21.52 -8.20
C ALA A 21 25.55 -21.84 -9.71
N PHE A 22 25.06 -20.93 -10.56
CA PHE A 22 24.94 -21.12 -12.00
C PHE A 22 25.91 -20.24 -12.81
N LEU A 23 26.94 -19.70 -12.17
CA LEU A 23 27.97 -18.84 -12.78
C LEU A 23 28.70 -19.51 -13.96
N GLU A 24 28.75 -20.84 -14.00
CA GLU A 24 29.42 -21.62 -15.05
C GLU A 24 28.46 -22.44 -15.94
N GLU A 25 27.14 -22.34 -15.74
CA GLU A 25 26.19 -23.14 -16.52
C GLU A 25 25.83 -22.54 -17.88
N SER A 26 25.44 -23.43 -18.80
CA SER A 26 25.10 -23.13 -20.20
C SER A 26 24.02 -22.04 -20.36
N SER A 27 24.09 -21.32 -21.49
CA SER A 27 23.21 -20.21 -21.88
C SER A 27 21.71 -20.43 -21.62
N ASP A 28 21.22 -21.67 -21.72
CA ASP A 28 19.81 -21.99 -21.55
C ASP A 28 19.35 -21.91 -20.08
N ALA A 29 20.21 -22.27 -19.12
CA ALA A 29 19.89 -22.18 -17.70
C ALA A 29 19.79 -20.71 -17.24
N ALA A 30 20.69 -19.86 -17.75
CA ALA A 30 20.65 -18.42 -17.50
C ALA A 30 19.38 -17.77 -18.06
N ALA A 31 18.95 -18.17 -19.26
CA ALA A 31 17.70 -17.70 -19.86
C ALA A 31 16.48 -18.10 -19.03
N GLY A 32 16.42 -19.35 -18.56
CA GLY A 32 15.35 -19.84 -17.69
C GLY A 32 15.24 -19.07 -16.37
N MET A 33 16.38 -18.76 -15.75
CA MET A 33 16.42 -17.94 -14.52
C MET A 33 15.99 -16.50 -14.78
N GLY A 34 16.42 -15.90 -15.89
CA GLY A 34 16.00 -14.55 -16.27
C GLY A 34 14.49 -14.44 -16.41
N ILE A 35 13.85 -15.42 -17.06
CA ILE A 35 12.38 -15.47 -17.21
C ILE A 35 11.69 -15.57 -15.85
N MET A 36 12.18 -16.43 -14.96
CA MET A 36 11.62 -16.57 -13.61
C MET A 36 11.77 -15.30 -12.77
N ALA A 37 12.91 -14.61 -12.88
CA ALA A 37 13.14 -13.34 -12.21
C ALA A 37 12.19 -12.24 -12.69
N VAL A 38 11.95 -12.15 -14.01
CA VAL A 38 10.99 -11.20 -14.59
C VAL A 38 9.57 -11.50 -14.13
N LEU A 39 9.15 -12.77 -14.13
CA LEU A 39 7.84 -13.21 -13.64
C LEU A 39 7.63 -12.80 -12.18
N TYR A 40 8.63 -13.01 -11.33
CA TYR A 40 8.55 -12.57 -9.95
C TYR A 40 8.52 -11.03 -9.82
N GLY A 41 9.35 -10.32 -10.58
CA GLY A 41 9.35 -8.85 -10.61
C GLY A 41 7.98 -8.28 -11.00
N LEU A 42 7.29 -8.89 -11.96
CA LEU A 42 5.93 -8.52 -12.35
C LEU A 42 4.93 -8.72 -11.20
N LEU A 43 4.95 -9.89 -10.54
CA LEU A 43 4.08 -10.16 -9.39
C LEU A 43 4.34 -9.19 -8.23
N PHE A 44 5.61 -8.87 -7.97
CA PHE A 44 5.99 -7.90 -6.95
C PHE A 44 5.51 -6.49 -7.30
N SER A 45 5.64 -6.07 -8.57
CA SER A 45 5.15 -4.77 -9.05
C SER A 45 3.64 -4.60 -8.83
N ILE A 46 2.85 -5.64 -9.11
CA ILE A 46 1.40 -5.65 -8.88
C ILE A 46 1.09 -5.48 -7.38
N LEU A 47 1.77 -6.25 -6.52
CA LEU A 47 1.60 -6.13 -5.07
C LEU A 47 1.99 -4.73 -4.55
N ALA A 48 3.10 -4.19 -5.03
CA ALA A 48 3.57 -2.85 -4.67
C ALA A 48 2.56 -1.77 -5.11
N LEU A 49 1.98 -1.89 -6.30
CA LEU A 49 0.95 -0.99 -6.82
C LEU A 49 -0.31 -1.02 -5.94
N ILE A 50 -0.76 -2.22 -5.55
CA ILE A 50 -1.91 -2.38 -4.64
C ILE A 50 -1.65 -1.72 -3.28
N ILE A 51 -0.46 -1.93 -2.72
CA ILE A 51 -0.07 -1.35 -1.43
C ILE A 51 0.03 0.18 -1.52
N SER A 52 0.62 0.70 -2.60
CA SER A 52 0.75 2.14 -2.86
C SER A 52 -0.62 2.79 -3.01
N SER A 53 -1.53 2.15 -3.74
CA SER A 53 -2.92 2.60 -3.90
C SER A 53 -3.67 2.66 -2.55
N LYS A 54 -3.49 1.66 -1.68
CA LYS A 54 -4.11 1.64 -0.35
C LYS A 54 -3.56 2.69 0.63
N ARG A 55 -2.34 3.20 0.41
CA ARG A 55 -1.74 4.24 1.26
C ARG A 55 -2.19 5.67 0.92
N LYS A 56 -2.92 5.87 -0.18
CA LYS A 56 -3.52 7.17 -0.55
C LYS A 56 -4.82 7.51 0.20
N LYS A 57 -4.96 7.14 1.47
CA LYS A 57 -5.85 7.90 2.36
C LYS A 57 -4.99 8.99 2.98
N ALA A 58 -4.95 10.15 2.32
CA ALA A 58 -4.36 11.35 2.89
C ALA A 58 -4.85 11.48 4.35
N PRO A 59 -4.00 11.94 5.29
CA PRO A 59 -4.46 12.31 6.61
C PRO A 59 -5.45 13.45 6.40
N VAL A 60 -6.74 13.11 6.35
CA VAL A 60 -7.79 14.08 6.05
C VAL A 60 -7.76 15.09 7.17
N ASN A 61 -7.36 16.32 6.85
CA ASN A 61 -7.21 17.39 7.81
C ASN A 61 -8.56 17.55 8.52
N VAL A 62 -8.56 17.49 9.85
CA VAL A 62 -9.81 17.50 10.64
C VAL A 62 -10.62 18.76 10.33
N HIS A 63 -9.93 19.85 9.96
CA HIS A 63 -10.56 21.09 9.52
C HIS A 63 -11.36 20.95 8.22
N GLU A 64 -10.86 20.19 7.25
CA GLU A 64 -11.51 19.95 5.96
C GLU A 64 -12.74 19.04 6.10
N GLN A 65 -12.68 18.05 7.01
CA GLN A 65 -13.84 17.24 7.38
C GLN A 65 -14.92 18.06 8.12
N LEU A 66 -14.52 19.01 8.96
CA LEU A 66 -15.45 19.89 9.65
C LEU A 66 -16.12 20.88 8.67
N LEU A 67 -15.40 21.34 7.65
CA LEU A 67 -15.95 22.18 6.59
C LEU A 67 -17.01 21.44 5.78
N GLN A 68 -16.70 20.23 5.31
CA GLN A 68 -17.65 19.36 4.58
C GLN A 68 -18.88 18.99 5.43
N LEU A 69 -18.71 18.80 6.74
CA LEU A 69 -19.85 18.58 7.64
C LEU A 69 -20.74 19.82 7.75
N GLY A 70 -20.15 21.03 7.74
CA GLY A 70 -20.88 22.29 7.73
C GLY A 70 -21.71 22.44 6.46
N GLU A 71 -21.12 22.17 5.30
CA GLU A 71 -21.81 22.18 3.99
C GLU A 71 -22.96 21.17 3.97
N LEU A 72 -22.75 19.95 4.46
CA LEU A 72 -23.80 18.92 4.54
C LEU A 72 -24.95 19.28 5.50
N LYS A 73 -24.69 20.12 6.52
CA LYS A 73 -25.73 20.69 7.40
C LYS A 73 -26.50 21.79 6.67
N GLU A 74 -25.81 22.67 5.94
CA GLU A 74 -26.43 23.74 5.15
C GLU A 74 -27.31 23.18 4.02
N GLU A 75 -26.93 22.06 3.41
CA GLU A 75 -27.72 21.37 2.39
C GLU A 75 -28.89 20.52 2.94
N ASN A 76 -29.14 20.54 4.26
CA ASN A 76 -30.22 19.77 4.93
C ASN A 76 -30.14 18.23 4.75
N ILE A 77 -28.98 17.70 4.35
CA ILE A 77 -28.77 16.27 4.08
C ILE A 77 -28.64 15.46 5.38
N ILE A 78 -28.19 16.11 6.45
CA ILE A 78 -28.00 15.52 7.78
C ILE A 78 -28.75 16.32 8.84
N SER A 79 -29.30 15.61 9.82
CA SER A 79 -29.97 16.24 10.96
C SER A 79 -28.97 16.89 11.92
N GLU A 80 -29.43 17.88 12.70
CA GLU A 80 -28.61 18.57 13.69
C GLU A 80 -28.00 17.61 14.74
N TYR A 81 -28.73 16.55 15.07
CA TYR A 81 -28.27 15.48 15.95
C TYR A 81 -27.10 14.66 15.37
N GLU A 82 -27.16 14.33 14.07
CA GLU A 82 -26.10 13.59 13.38
C GLU A 82 -24.85 14.44 13.14
N PHE A 83 -25.05 15.75 12.98
CA PHE A 83 -23.97 16.72 12.88
C PHE A 83 -23.19 16.81 14.20
N ASP A 84 -23.88 16.94 15.34
CA ASP A 84 -23.24 17.06 16.64
C ASP A 84 -22.47 15.79 17.04
N GLN A 85 -23.02 14.60 16.78
CA GLN A 85 -22.29 13.34 17.01
C GLN A 85 -21.00 13.24 16.16
N LYS A 86 -21.08 13.60 14.89
CA LYS A 86 -19.91 13.52 13.98
C LYS A 86 -18.88 14.59 14.32
N LYS A 87 -19.30 15.78 14.72
CA LYS A 87 -18.42 16.86 15.18
C LYS A 87 -17.67 16.49 16.45
N GLU A 88 -18.34 15.92 17.45
CA GLU A 88 -17.72 15.48 18.70
C GLU A 88 -16.71 14.35 18.46
N LYS A 89 -17.03 13.42 17.55
CA LYS A 89 -16.15 12.33 17.14
C LYS A 89 -14.91 12.80 16.35
N LEU A 90 -15.02 13.93 15.64
CA LEU A 90 -13.89 14.55 14.94
C LEU A 90 -13.00 15.34 15.89
N LEU A 91 -13.59 16.07 16.85
CA LEU A 91 -12.86 16.84 17.86
C LEU A 91 -12.12 15.94 18.85
N SER A 92 -12.67 14.79 19.23
CA SER A 92 -12.00 13.83 20.13
C SER A 92 -10.74 13.20 19.54
N LYS A 93 -10.53 13.23 18.21
CA LYS A 93 -9.29 12.77 17.55
C LYS A 93 -8.14 13.80 17.63
N ILE A 94 -8.42 15.03 18.06
CA ILE A 94 -7.42 16.11 18.22
C ILE A 94 -6.91 16.18 19.68
N LYS A 95 -7.62 15.55 20.63
CA LYS A 95 -7.29 15.55 22.05
C LYS A 95 -6.33 14.42 22.41
#